data_AF-A0A7Z8NR05-F1
#
_entry.id   AF-A0A7Z8NR05-F1
#
_cell.length_a   1.000
_cell.length_b   1.000
_cell.length_c   1.000
_cell.angle_alpha   90.00
_cell.angle_beta   90.00
_cell.angle_gamma   90.00
#
_symmetry.space_group_name_H-M   'P 1'
#
loop_
_entity.id
_entity.type
_entity.pdbx_description
1 polymer ?
#
loop_
_entity_poly.entity_id
_entity_poly.type
_entity_poly.pdbx_seq_one_letter_code
_entity_poly.pdbx_strand_id
1 'polypeptide(L)'
;MVTTLRAALSLVMLAGFYVVAVGLAVLLGWLSVLAFTSDHARGAGYLALFAIVLVVGIVSALWKVARAKAAPPDGVEVPPQSAPELWTVVRELAAAAHTRAPDEIRLVADVNAAVSEEARLLGLVGGRRRMYLGVPLLQALDVAMLRSVLSHELGHYSRNHTRLGPLAYRGRAVVMATVQATSGSVVGWLLAGYARLYLLVSAAVSRRQELEADEISVAVAGREVAQQSLREVEVVSAAWQHYTGVYVAPAFEVGLAPTAPAFFGGFDALLRARADELADLRRQAPDATQSRWDSHPSHAARIAAMDRVPDAHRARDTRRATLLVPGFPDAAAMVAEGSLRFEDRARLDWPALGEAATTRNRQRTADAVYRAAARLAGLPRATLATVLGLVAQGRGPELALELGLTAGPAQPATPAGEPAPDDDAGTLVDALQVVVCSAAVQAGIGRWEQPWVGGPRLVDLAGVPIDPRPLAVLAADPRTVADARRHLAALRVDVDRAGQAAAQADALGASLLAGVASVAVDGARHDVLVLDEGLVLVPAPRRGSGRKRLVALVEGASVGELAARYRYLPFEEVATAKVRGKVPLRATLVLKRGGTVRLKGRYGAEKLADNSEAVLAAAVLSLRRTAPSPARV
;
A
#
# COMPACT_ATOMS: atom_id res chain seq x y z
N MET A 1 -5.07 -33.11 -25.20
CA MET A 1 -3.99 -34.08 -24.90
C MET A 1 -2.67 -33.43 -24.46
N VAL A 2 -2.24 -32.29 -25.02
CA VAL A 2 -0.99 -31.61 -24.62
C VAL A 2 -1.09 -30.86 -23.27
N THR A 3 -2.29 -30.42 -22.88
CA THR A 3 -2.55 -29.68 -21.61
C THR A 3 -2.54 -30.59 -20.38
N THR A 4 -3.14 -31.78 -20.46
CA THR A 4 -3.09 -32.81 -19.42
C THR A 4 -1.67 -33.31 -19.17
N LEU A 5 -0.87 -33.44 -20.22
CA LEU A 5 0.55 -33.82 -20.13
C LEU A 5 1.39 -32.77 -19.38
N ARG A 6 1.10 -31.48 -19.55
CA ARG A 6 1.84 -30.38 -18.91
C ARG A 6 1.39 -30.09 -17.48
N ALA A 7 0.10 -30.27 -17.16
CA ALA A 7 -0.38 -30.26 -15.78
C ALA A 7 0.18 -31.46 -14.99
N ALA A 8 0.22 -32.64 -15.61
CA ALA A 8 0.91 -33.80 -15.07
C ALA A 8 2.42 -33.52 -14.90
N LEU A 9 3.06 -32.84 -15.86
CA LEU A 9 4.46 -32.42 -15.73
C LEU A 9 4.68 -31.48 -14.53
N SER A 10 3.78 -30.52 -14.29
CA SER A 10 3.87 -29.65 -13.10
C SER A 10 3.72 -30.44 -11.79
N LEU A 11 2.86 -31.46 -11.75
CA LEU A 11 2.72 -32.36 -10.61
C LEU A 11 3.94 -33.27 -10.42
N VAL A 12 4.50 -33.79 -11.52
CA VAL A 12 5.75 -34.57 -11.54
C VAL A 12 6.92 -33.71 -11.09
N MET A 13 6.96 -32.43 -11.46
CA MET A 13 7.97 -31.49 -10.96
C MET A 13 7.75 -31.14 -9.48
N LEU A 14 6.50 -31.01 -9.01
CA LEU A 14 6.24 -30.83 -7.58
C LEU A 14 6.68 -32.06 -6.78
N ALA A 15 6.35 -33.27 -7.24
CA ALA A 15 6.84 -34.51 -6.65
C ALA A 15 8.38 -34.59 -6.73
N GLY A 16 8.96 -34.20 -7.86
CA GLY A 16 10.39 -34.15 -8.11
C GLY A 16 11.12 -33.19 -7.16
N PHE A 17 10.52 -32.04 -6.82
CA PHE A 17 11.05 -31.13 -5.81
C PHE A 17 11.23 -31.83 -4.45
N TYR A 18 10.22 -32.58 -4.01
CA TYR A 18 10.29 -33.35 -2.76
C TYR A 18 11.29 -34.50 -2.85
N VAL A 19 11.33 -35.23 -3.98
CA VAL A 19 12.31 -36.30 -4.19
C VAL A 19 13.73 -35.76 -4.13
N VAL A 20 14.01 -34.60 -4.75
CA VAL A 20 15.32 -33.94 -4.68
C VAL A 20 15.61 -33.45 -3.26
N ALA A 21 14.64 -32.83 -2.58
CA ALA A 21 14.84 -32.31 -1.23
C ALA A 21 15.09 -33.43 -0.21
N VAL A 22 14.34 -34.53 -0.27
CA VAL A 22 14.53 -35.72 0.57
C VAL A 22 15.82 -36.44 0.19
N GLY A 23 16.10 -36.63 -1.11
CA GLY A 23 17.33 -37.26 -1.59
C GLY A 23 18.58 -36.50 -1.15
N LEU A 24 18.53 -35.17 -1.15
CA LEU A 24 19.60 -34.32 -0.64
C LEU A 24 19.77 -34.46 0.87
N ALA A 25 18.67 -34.53 1.64
CA ALA A 25 18.74 -34.78 3.08
C ALA A 25 19.38 -36.15 3.39
N VAL A 26 19.01 -37.19 2.64
CA VAL A 26 19.59 -38.54 2.77
C VAL A 26 21.07 -38.53 2.41
N LEU A 27 21.46 -37.88 1.31
CA LEU A 27 22.85 -37.76 0.88
C LEU A 27 23.70 -37.02 1.92
N LEU A 28 23.22 -35.90 2.46
CA LEU A 28 23.92 -35.15 3.50
C LEU A 28 24.06 -35.97 4.79
N GLY A 29 23.04 -36.72 5.18
CA GLY A 29 23.11 -37.66 6.30
C GLY A 29 24.14 -38.77 6.07
N TRP A 30 24.15 -39.37 4.88
CA TRP A 30 25.13 -40.39 4.49
C TRP A 30 26.57 -39.85 4.50
N LEU A 31 26.81 -38.69 3.89
CA LEU A 31 28.12 -38.03 3.88
C LEU A 31 28.56 -37.63 5.31
N SER A 32 27.62 -37.27 6.18
CA SER A 32 27.91 -37.02 7.59
C SER A 32 28.40 -38.28 8.30
N VAL A 33 27.77 -39.44 8.06
CA VAL A 33 28.21 -40.72 8.64
C VAL A 33 29.61 -41.09 8.13
N LEU A 34 29.85 -40.98 6.83
CA LEU A 34 31.17 -41.23 6.24
C LEU A 34 32.25 -40.32 6.82
N ALA A 35 32.00 -39.02 6.91
CA ALA A 35 32.93 -38.06 7.48
C ALA A 35 33.23 -38.34 8.97
N PHE A 36 32.25 -38.87 9.72
CA PHE A 36 32.44 -39.29 11.11
C PHE A 36 33.33 -40.54 11.20
N THR A 37 33.16 -41.50 10.28
CA THR A 37 34.00 -42.71 10.20
C THR A 37 35.41 -42.47 9.68
N SER A 38 35.67 -41.32 9.05
CA SER A 38 36.98 -40.90 8.52
C SER A 38 37.67 -39.83 9.37
N ASP A 39 37.28 -39.69 10.65
CA ASP A 39 37.89 -38.79 11.65
C ASP A 39 37.79 -37.28 11.35
N HIS A 40 36.86 -36.89 10.46
CA HIS A 40 36.55 -35.49 10.13
C HIS A 40 35.35 -34.96 10.94
N ALA A 41 35.39 -35.13 12.27
CA ALA A 41 34.26 -34.90 13.18
C ALA A 41 33.60 -33.51 13.04
N ARG A 42 34.38 -32.45 12.78
CA ARG A 42 33.85 -31.10 12.54
C ARG A 42 33.05 -31.00 11.25
N GLY A 43 33.53 -31.61 10.16
CA GLY A 43 32.84 -31.65 8.87
C GLY A 43 31.56 -32.46 8.94
N ALA A 44 31.60 -33.60 9.63
CA ALA A 44 30.41 -34.42 9.91
C ALA A 44 29.34 -33.63 10.68
N GLY A 45 29.74 -32.90 11.73
CA GLY A 45 28.82 -32.06 12.51
C GLY A 45 28.09 -31.01 11.66
N TYR A 46 28.80 -30.35 10.73
CA TYR A 46 28.17 -29.39 9.83
C TYR A 46 27.21 -30.07 8.83
N LEU A 47 27.58 -31.21 8.25
CA LEU A 47 26.72 -31.97 7.33
C LEU A 47 25.44 -32.47 8.00
N ALA A 48 25.54 -33.00 9.22
CA ALA A 48 24.39 -33.39 10.03
C ALA A 48 23.47 -32.21 10.34
N LEU A 49 24.04 -31.07 10.73
CA LEU A 49 23.27 -29.86 11.00
C LEU A 49 22.50 -29.38 9.76
N PHE A 50 23.13 -29.39 8.58
CA PHE A 50 22.46 -29.03 7.32
C PHE A 50 21.34 -30.01 6.96
N ALA A 51 21.56 -31.32 7.12
CA ALA A 51 20.52 -32.33 6.88
C ALA A 51 19.31 -32.12 7.82
N ILE A 52 19.56 -31.87 9.10
CA ILE A 52 18.51 -31.61 10.10
C ILE A 52 17.73 -30.34 9.74
N VAL A 53 18.41 -29.24 9.43
CA VAL A 53 17.75 -27.97 9.04
C VAL A 53 16.88 -28.16 7.80
N LEU A 54 17.36 -28.93 6.80
CA LEU A 54 16.59 -29.24 5.60
C LEU A 54 15.33 -30.05 5.92
N VAL A 55 15.45 -31.13 6.70
CA VAL A 55 14.30 -31.96 7.10
C VAL A 55 13.29 -31.16 7.91
N VAL A 56 13.76 -30.40 8.92
CA VAL A 56 12.90 -29.54 9.73
C VAL A 56 12.22 -28.47 8.88
N GLY A 57 12.93 -27.89 7.90
CA GLY A 57 12.37 -26.92 6.95
C GLY A 57 11.25 -27.52 6.09
N ILE A 58 11.46 -28.71 5.54
CA ILE A 58 10.45 -29.43 4.73
C ILE A 58 9.23 -29.78 5.59
N VAL A 59 9.45 -30.40 6.75
CA VAL A 59 8.37 -30.80 7.67
C VAL A 59 7.58 -29.57 8.15
N SER A 60 8.27 -28.49 8.52
CA SER A 60 7.64 -27.23 8.96
C SER A 60 6.82 -26.59 7.84
N ALA A 61 7.33 -26.56 6.60
CA ALA A 61 6.59 -26.03 5.45
C ALA A 61 5.33 -26.86 5.16
N LEU A 62 5.45 -28.19 5.12
CA LEU A 62 4.30 -29.10 4.94
C LEU A 62 3.29 -28.96 6.07
N TRP A 63 3.74 -28.83 7.32
CA TRP A 63 2.87 -28.70 8.47
C TRP A 63 2.12 -27.37 8.49
N LYS A 64 2.77 -26.26 8.12
CA LYS A 64 2.13 -24.96 7.97
C LYS A 64 1.04 -24.98 6.91
N VAL A 65 1.29 -25.63 5.77
CA VAL A 65 0.31 -25.75 4.68
C VAL A 65 -0.86 -26.65 5.08
N ALA A 66 -0.60 -27.76 5.79
CA ALA A 66 -1.63 -28.67 6.27
C ALA A 66 -2.51 -28.06 7.37
N ARG A 67 -1.96 -27.16 8.21
CA ARG A 67 -2.67 -26.48 9.30
C ARG A 67 -3.20 -25.10 8.95
N ALA A 68 -2.94 -24.58 7.76
CA ALA A 68 -3.50 -23.32 7.30
C ALA A 68 -5.03 -23.45 7.28
N LYS A 69 -5.69 -22.95 8.34
CA LYS A 69 -7.13 -22.78 8.33
C LYS A 69 -7.45 -21.75 7.24
N ALA A 70 -8.42 -22.05 6.39
CA ALA A 70 -8.97 -21.04 5.51
C ALA A 70 -9.42 -19.87 6.39
N ALA A 71 -8.94 -18.66 6.09
CA ALA A 71 -9.49 -17.46 6.68
C ALA A 71 -11.01 -17.42 6.42
N PRO A 72 -11.81 -16.81 7.31
CA PRO A 72 -13.21 -16.54 7.01
C PRO A 72 -13.31 -15.88 5.63
N PRO A 73 -14.29 -16.26 4.80
CA PRO A 73 -14.43 -15.65 3.48
C PRO A 73 -14.74 -14.16 3.64
N ASP A 74 -13.91 -13.32 3.02
CA ASP A 74 -14.06 -11.88 3.05
C ASP A 74 -15.30 -11.43 2.25
N GLY A 75 -15.84 -10.26 2.63
CA GLY A 75 -16.93 -9.62 1.90
C GLY A 75 -18.34 -10.01 2.35
N VAL A 76 -19.33 -9.37 1.71
CA VAL A 76 -20.77 -9.51 2.02
C VAL A 76 -21.40 -10.52 1.09
N GLU A 77 -22.02 -11.57 1.64
CA GLU A 77 -22.75 -12.57 0.86
C GLU A 77 -23.97 -11.97 0.17
N VAL A 78 -24.20 -12.35 -1.08
CA VAL A 78 -25.35 -11.95 -1.89
C VAL A 78 -26.25 -13.16 -2.12
N PRO A 79 -27.32 -13.35 -1.31
CA PRO A 79 -28.25 -14.45 -1.48
C PRO A 79 -28.93 -14.48 -2.87
N PRO A 80 -29.30 -15.65 -3.40
CA PRO A 80 -30.05 -15.77 -4.65
C PRO A 80 -31.33 -14.93 -4.69
N GLN A 81 -31.98 -14.74 -3.54
CA GLN A 81 -33.23 -13.98 -3.43
C GLN A 81 -33.00 -12.46 -3.48
N SER A 82 -31.84 -11.97 -3.06
CA SER A 82 -31.55 -10.52 -3.06
C SER A 82 -31.08 -10.02 -4.42
N ALA A 83 -30.46 -10.87 -5.24
CA ALA A 83 -29.97 -10.51 -6.58
C ALA A 83 -30.27 -11.60 -7.64
N PRO A 84 -31.56 -11.88 -7.95
CA PRO A 84 -31.94 -13.00 -8.82
C PRO A 84 -31.40 -12.89 -10.25
N GLU A 85 -31.28 -11.67 -10.77
CA GLU A 85 -30.71 -11.41 -12.10
C GLU A 85 -29.22 -11.73 -12.15
N LEU A 86 -28.43 -11.24 -11.18
CA LEU A 86 -27.00 -11.57 -11.05
C LEU A 86 -26.77 -13.09 -11.03
N TRP A 87 -27.52 -13.79 -10.18
CA TRP A 87 -27.40 -15.24 -10.06
C TRP A 87 -27.78 -15.99 -11.34
N THR A 88 -28.75 -15.47 -12.10
CA THR A 88 -29.13 -16.04 -13.39
C THR A 88 -28.02 -15.84 -14.41
N VAL A 89 -27.49 -14.64 -14.51
CA VAL A 89 -26.30 -14.33 -15.33
C VAL A 89 -25.15 -15.28 -14.98
N VAL A 90 -24.76 -15.39 -13.71
CA VAL A 90 -23.65 -16.26 -13.29
C VAL A 90 -23.89 -17.73 -13.64
N ARG A 91 -25.13 -18.24 -13.52
CA ARG A 91 -25.47 -19.61 -13.92
C ARG A 91 -25.38 -19.83 -15.44
N GLU A 92 -25.85 -18.87 -16.23
CA GLU A 92 -25.71 -18.89 -17.69
C GLU A 92 -24.24 -18.92 -18.11
N LEU A 93 -23.42 -18.06 -17.50
CA LEU A 93 -21.99 -17.99 -17.79
C LEU A 93 -21.26 -19.27 -17.38
N ALA A 94 -21.61 -19.86 -16.25
CA ALA A 94 -21.03 -21.14 -15.82
C ALA A 94 -21.40 -22.27 -16.80
N ALA A 95 -22.62 -22.28 -17.31
CA ALA A 95 -23.04 -23.23 -18.33
C ALA A 95 -22.28 -23.04 -19.65
N ALA A 96 -22.12 -21.79 -20.10
CA ALA A 96 -21.34 -21.44 -21.30
C ALA A 96 -19.85 -21.81 -21.16
N ALA A 97 -19.29 -21.64 -19.96
CA ALA A 97 -17.94 -22.06 -19.62
C ALA A 97 -17.82 -23.57 -19.33
N HIS A 98 -18.90 -24.35 -19.44
CA HIS A 98 -18.93 -25.78 -19.12
C HIS A 98 -18.34 -26.10 -17.73
N THR A 99 -18.71 -25.30 -16.73
CA THR A 99 -18.28 -25.47 -15.34
C THR A 99 -19.45 -25.41 -14.36
N ARG A 100 -19.22 -25.84 -13.12
CA ARG A 100 -20.23 -25.76 -12.06
C ARG A 100 -20.46 -24.30 -11.65
N ALA A 101 -21.71 -23.89 -11.49
CA ALA A 101 -22.00 -22.57 -10.92
C ALA A 101 -21.42 -22.46 -9.50
N PRO A 102 -20.98 -21.26 -9.06
CA PRO A 102 -20.61 -21.04 -7.67
C PRO A 102 -21.79 -21.32 -6.73
N ASP A 103 -21.50 -21.81 -5.53
CA ASP A 103 -22.49 -22.04 -4.48
C ASP A 103 -22.82 -20.74 -3.73
N GLU A 104 -21.99 -19.71 -3.89
CA GLU A 104 -22.03 -18.47 -3.12
C GLU A 104 -21.42 -17.31 -3.92
N ILE A 105 -22.03 -16.13 -3.86
CA ILE A 105 -21.51 -14.88 -4.43
C ILE A 105 -21.27 -13.90 -3.28
N ARG A 106 -20.11 -13.25 -3.26
CA ARG A 106 -19.73 -12.25 -2.27
C ARG A 106 -19.28 -10.95 -2.91
N LEU A 107 -19.71 -9.82 -2.37
CA LEU A 107 -19.18 -8.50 -2.71
C LEU A 107 -17.94 -8.21 -1.87
N VAL A 108 -16.88 -7.72 -2.51
CA VAL A 108 -15.61 -7.38 -1.85
C VAL A 108 -15.17 -5.95 -2.18
N ALA A 109 -14.30 -5.38 -1.35
CA ALA A 109 -13.84 -4.01 -1.53
C ALA A 109 -12.80 -3.83 -2.63
N ASP A 110 -12.09 -4.90 -3.00
CA ASP A 110 -11.02 -4.84 -4.01
C ASP A 110 -11.56 -4.73 -5.43
N VAL A 111 -10.75 -4.19 -6.34
CA VAL A 111 -10.98 -4.25 -7.80
C VAL A 111 -10.68 -5.68 -8.27
N ASN A 112 -11.56 -6.61 -7.97
CA ASN A 112 -11.33 -8.02 -8.20
C ASN A 112 -12.60 -8.77 -8.61
N ALA A 113 -12.48 -9.67 -9.57
CA ALA A 113 -13.47 -10.71 -9.81
C ALA A 113 -12.71 -12.03 -9.74
N ALA A 114 -13.14 -12.94 -8.86
CA ALA A 114 -12.41 -14.19 -8.69
C ALA A 114 -13.36 -15.31 -8.30
N VAL A 115 -13.05 -16.53 -8.72
CA VAL A 115 -13.72 -17.73 -8.23
C VAL A 115 -12.73 -18.52 -7.39
N SER A 116 -13.17 -19.01 -6.23
CA SER A 116 -12.41 -19.89 -5.35
C SER A 116 -13.19 -21.18 -5.09
N GLU A 117 -12.49 -22.29 -4.86
CA GLU A 117 -13.11 -23.56 -4.48
C GLU A 117 -12.38 -24.18 -3.28
N GLU A 118 -13.12 -24.45 -2.21
CA GLU A 118 -12.61 -25.18 -1.05
C GLU A 118 -12.44 -26.65 -1.39
N ALA A 119 -11.26 -27.06 -1.81
CA ALA A 119 -11.02 -28.47 -2.11
C ALA A 119 -10.86 -29.30 -0.81
N ARG A 120 -11.60 -30.41 -0.74
CA ARG A 120 -11.56 -31.42 0.33
C ARG A 120 -10.57 -32.53 -0.03
N LEU A 121 -10.14 -33.31 0.97
CA LEU A 121 -9.22 -34.46 0.80
C LEU A 121 -7.97 -34.10 -0.04
N LEU A 122 -7.19 -33.11 0.41
CA LEU A 122 -5.95 -32.65 -0.25
C LEU A 122 -6.12 -32.15 -1.71
N GLY A 123 -7.34 -31.82 -2.15
CA GLY A 123 -7.58 -31.36 -3.53
C GLY A 123 -8.30 -32.38 -4.41
N LEU A 124 -8.52 -33.59 -3.91
CA LEU A 124 -9.08 -34.70 -4.69
C LEU A 124 -10.61 -34.61 -4.87
N VAL A 125 -11.29 -33.89 -3.96
CA VAL A 125 -12.74 -33.70 -4.01
C VAL A 125 -13.05 -32.21 -4.01
N GLY A 126 -13.77 -31.75 -5.04
CA GLY A 126 -14.27 -30.37 -5.11
C GLY A 126 -15.20 -30.08 -3.93
N GLY A 127 -15.20 -28.84 -3.45
CA GLY A 127 -16.05 -28.42 -2.33
C GLY A 127 -16.75 -27.12 -2.62
N ARG A 128 -17.00 -26.30 -1.60
CA ARG A 128 -17.82 -25.09 -1.76
C ARG A 128 -17.10 -24.08 -2.66
N ARG A 129 -17.76 -23.64 -3.73
CA ARG A 129 -17.25 -22.67 -4.70
C ARG A 129 -17.83 -21.30 -4.40
N ARG A 130 -16.97 -20.29 -4.28
CA ARG A 130 -17.36 -18.91 -4.00
C ARG A 130 -16.87 -17.99 -5.10
N MET A 131 -17.74 -17.12 -5.57
CA MET A 131 -17.39 -16.03 -6.48
C MET A 131 -17.29 -14.74 -5.67
N TYR A 132 -16.18 -14.02 -5.82
CA TYR A 132 -15.97 -12.69 -5.27
C TYR A 132 -16.10 -11.66 -6.38
N LEU A 133 -16.81 -10.59 -6.08
CA LEU A 133 -17.17 -9.54 -7.02
C LEU A 133 -16.88 -8.18 -6.39
N GLY A 134 -15.90 -7.48 -6.94
CA GLY A 134 -15.48 -6.18 -6.48
C GLY A 134 -16.58 -5.14 -6.65
N VAL A 135 -16.91 -4.44 -5.58
CA VAL A 135 -17.79 -3.26 -5.63
C VAL A 135 -17.27 -2.22 -6.65
N PRO A 136 -15.95 -1.93 -6.72
CA PRO A 136 -15.42 -1.01 -7.74
C PRO A 136 -15.67 -1.47 -9.19
N LEU A 137 -15.60 -2.78 -9.46
CA LEU A 137 -15.89 -3.34 -10.78
C LEU A 137 -17.37 -3.18 -11.13
N LEU A 138 -18.27 -3.43 -10.18
CA LEU A 138 -19.70 -3.23 -10.41
C LEU A 138 -20.05 -1.77 -10.70
N GLN A 139 -19.36 -0.82 -10.07
CA GLN A 139 -19.56 0.61 -10.29
C GLN A 139 -19.07 1.06 -11.68
N ALA A 140 -17.95 0.52 -12.15
CA ALA A 140 -17.36 0.97 -13.41
C ALA A 140 -17.86 0.24 -14.66
N LEU A 141 -18.18 -1.06 -14.54
CA LEU A 141 -18.53 -1.89 -15.69
C LEU A 141 -20.03 -1.80 -16.03
N ASP A 142 -20.33 -1.94 -17.32
CA ASP A 142 -21.67 -2.31 -17.77
C ASP A 142 -21.90 -3.84 -17.64
N VAL A 143 -23.13 -4.27 -17.82
CA VAL A 143 -23.51 -5.70 -17.70
C VAL A 143 -22.76 -6.55 -18.72
N ALA A 144 -22.57 -6.08 -19.96
CA ALA A 144 -21.85 -6.84 -20.99
C ALA A 144 -20.38 -7.06 -20.64
N MET A 145 -19.70 -6.03 -20.14
CA MET A 145 -18.32 -6.11 -19.67
C MET A 145 -18.19 -7.00 -18.44
N LEU A 146 -19.10 -6.88 -17.48
CA LEU A 146 -19.10 -7.77 -16.32
C LEU A 146 -19.27 -9.23 -16.76
N ARG A 147 -20.18 -9.51 -17.70
CA ARG A 147 -20.36 -10.87 -18.24
C ARG A 147 -19.06 -11.41 -18.85
N SER A 148 -18.35 -10.58 -19.62
CA SER A 148 -17.03 -10.91 -20.16
C SER A 148 -16.04 -11.28 -19.04
N VAL A 149 -15.87 -10.42 -18.02
CA VAL A 149 -14.97 -10.66 -16.88
C VAL A 149 -15.36 -11.95 -16.14
N LEU A 150 -16.63 -12.12 -15.77
CA LEU A 150 -17.08 -13.30 -15.03
C LEU A 150 -16.93 -14.59 -15.84
N SER A 151 -17.15 -14.54 -17.16
CA SER A 151 -16.95 -15.70 -18.02
C SER A 151 -15.48 -16.10 -18.17
N HIS A 152 -14.56 -15.12 -18.17
CA HIS A 152 -13.13 -15.37 -18.09
C HIS A 152 -12.77 -16.09 -16.78
N GLU A 153 -13.22 -15.56 -15.64
CA GLU A 153 -12.98 -16.16 -14.32
C GLU A 153 -13.54 -17.59 -14.20
N LEU A 154 -14.75 -17.82 -14.71
CA LEU A 154 -15.34 -19.15 -14.78
C LEU A 154 -14.61 -20.05 -15.78
N GLY A 155 -14.01 -19.47 -16.82
CA GLY A 155 -13.20 -20.12 -17.83
C GLY A 155 -11.98 -20.83 -17.25
N HIS A 156 -11.37 -20.30 -16.18
CA HIS A 156 -10.32 -21.01 -15.44
C HIS A 156 -10.76 -22.35 -14.84
N TYR A 157 -12.08 -22.52 -14.63
CA TYR A 157 -12.69 -23.74 -14.12
C TYR A 157 -13.37 -24.58 -15.22
N SER A 158 -13.26 -24.16 -16.48
CA SER A 158 -13.76 -24.90 -17.64
C SER A 158 -12.91 -26.14 -17.95
N ARG A 159 -13.53 -27.19 -18.53
CA ARG A 159 -12.87 -28.39 -19.08
C ARG A 159 -11.93 -29.16 -18.14
N ASN A 160 -12.43 -29.95 -17.18
CA ASN A 160 -11.71 -31.04 -16.46
C ASN A 160 -10.29 -30.77 -15.87
N HIS A 161 -9.76 -29.55 -15.95
CA HIS A 161 -8.45 -29.12 -15.43
C HIS A 161 -8.52 -28.83 -13.92
N THR A 162 -9.73 -28.82 -13.37
CA THR A 162 -10.09 -28.49 -11.99
C THR A 162 -9.57 -29.45 -10.93
N ARG A 163 -9.11 -30.66 -11.29
CA ARG A 163 -8.52 -31.58 -10.31
C ARG A 163 -7.07 -31.26 -9.94
N LEU A 164 -6.37 -30.41 -10.70
CA LEU A 164 -4.93 -30.14 -10.49
C LEU A 164 -4.58 -28.66 -10.28
N GLY A 165 -5.47 -27.72 -10.58
CA GLY A 165 -5.23 -26.27 -10.39
C GLY A 165 -4.96 -25.86 -8.93
N PRO A 166 -5.83 -26.22 -7.96
CA PRO A 166 -5.58 -25.96 -6.53
C PRO A 166 -4.31 -26.63 -6.00
N LEU A 167 -3.92 -27.79 -6.57
CA LEU A 167 -2.69 -28.51 -6.25
C LEU A 167 -1.45 -27.80 -6.80
N ALA A 168 -1.51 -27.24 -8.00
CA ALA A 168 -0.42 -26.45 -8.57
C ALA A 168 -0.21 -25.13 -7.83
N TYR A 169 -1.30 -24.42 -7.48
CA TYR A 169 -1.23 -23.17 -6.70
C TYR A 169 -0.68 -23.40 -5.29
N ARG A 170 -1.18 -24.42 -4.57
CA ARG A 170 -0.63 -24.79 -3.25
C ARG A 170 0.81 -25.31 -3.37
N GLY A 171 1.12 -26.08 -4.42
CA GLY A 171 2.47 -26.54 -4.72
C GLY A 171 3.47 -25.39 -4.85
N ARG A 172 3.09 -24.33 -5.58
CA ARG A 172 3.88 -23.09 -5.69
C ARG A 172 4.09 -22.43 -4.34
N ALA A 173 3.05 -22.31 -3.52
CA ALA A 173 3.16 -21.74 -2.17
C ALA A 173 4.10 -22.55 -1.27
N VAL A 174 4.05 -23.88 -1.33
CA VAL A 174 4.96 -24.74 -0.55
C VAL A 174 6.39 -24.63 -1.06
N VAL A 175 6.63 -24.68 -2.37
CA VAL A 175 7.96 -24.52 -2.97
C VAL A 175 8.58 -23.18 -2.53
N MET A 176 7.83 -22.08 -2.61
CA MET A 176 8.32 -20.76 -2.19
C MET A 176 8.60 -20.70 -0.68
N ALA A 177 7.71 -21.27 0.15
CA ALA A 177 7.91 -21.34 1.59
C ALA A 177 9.16 -22.18 1.97
N THR A 178 9.42 -23.28 1.26
CA THR A 178 10.62 -24.12 1.47
C THR A 178 11.90 -23.39 1.03
N VAL A 179 11.87 -22.67 -0.09
CA VAL A 179 13.00 -21.82 -0.53
C VAL A 179 13.29 -20.70 0.47
N GLN A 180 12.25 -20.02 0.97
CA GLN A 180 12.43 -19.01 2.01
C GLN A 180 13.01 -19.59 3.30
N ALA A 181 12.50 -20.75 3.74
CA ALA A 181 12.99 -21.43 4.95
C ALA A 181 14.43 -21.91 4.85
N THR A 182 14.95 -22.15 3.64
CA THR A 182 16.31 -22.63 3.37
C THR A 182 17.24 -21.54 2.82
N SER A 183 16.76 -20.29 2.77
CA SER A 183 17.49 -19.14 2.24
C SER A 183 18.83 -18.92 2.96
N GLY A 184 19.87 -18.54 2.21
CA GLY A 184 21.22 -18.33 2.75
C GLY A 184 22.10 -19.59 2.85
N SER A 185 21.62 -20.76 2.42
CA SER A 185 22.39 -22.01 2.36
C SER A 185 22.65 -22.47 0.92
N VAL A 186 23.68 -23.31 0.71
CA VAL A 186 23.94 -23.97 -0.60
C VAL A 186 22.74 -24.80 -1.04
N VAL A 187 22.05 -25.43 -0.08
CA VAL A 187 20.80 -26.16 -0.29
C VAL A 187 19.69 -25.22 -0.78
N GLY A 188 19.53 -24.06 -0.15
CA GLY A 188 18.58 -23.04 -0.58
C GLY A 188 18.86 -22.52 -1.99
N TRP A 189 20.12 -22.38 -2.39
CA TRP A 189 20.49 -22.02 -3.77
C TRP A 189 20.07 -23.09 -4.79
N LEU A 190 20.29 -24.38 -4.50
CA LEU A 190 19.83 -25.49 -5.35
C LEU A 190 18.30 -25.54 -5.46
N LEU A 191 17.60 -25.44 -4.32
CA LEU A 191 16.12 -25.43 -4.29
C LEU A 191 15.54 -24.20 -4.98
N ALA A 192 16.19 -23.03 -4.88
CA ALA A 192 15.81 -21.83 -5.62
C ALA A 192 15.98 -22.01 -7.14
N GLY A 193 17.03 -22.71 -7.57
CA GLY A 193 17.22 -23.11 -8.98
C GLY A 193 16.08 -23.99 -9.49
N TYR A 194 15.72 -25.02 -8.72
CA TYR A 194 14.57 -25.88 -9.04
C TYR A 194 13.26 -25.10 -9.05
N ALA A 195 13.04 -24.24 -8.06
CA ALA A 195 11.86 -23.39 -7.99
C ALA A 195 11.76 -22.52 -9.26
N ARG A 196 12.84 -21.86 -9.69
CA ARG A 196 12.85 -21.08 -10.95
C ARG A 196 12.45 -21.91 -12.17
N LEU A 197 12.94 -23.15 -12.29
CA LEU A 197 12.55 -24.06 -13.37
C LEU A 197 11.06 -24.43 -13.29
N TYR A 198 10.57 -24.74 -12.08
CA TYR A 198 9.14 -25.01 -11.83
C TYR A 198 8.27 -23.81 -12.21
N LEU A 199 8.66 -22.59 -11.81
CA LEU A 199 7.95 -21.36 -12.16
C LEU A 199 7.92 -21.17 -13.69
N LEU A 200 9.03 -21.39 -14.39
CA LEU A 200 9.12 -21.27 -15.84
C LEU A 200 8.16 -22.24 -16.57
N VAL A 201 8.14 -23.51 -16.15
CA VAL A 201 7.25 -24.53 -16.73
C VAL A 201 5.78 -24.24 -16.40
N SER A 202 5.49 -23.84 -15.16
CA SER A 202 4.13 -23.49 -14.73
C SER A 202 3.58 -22.25 -15.45
N ALA A 203 4.44 -21.27 -15.74
CA ALA A 203 4.06 -20.04 -16.44
C ALA A 203 3.56 -20.33 -17.86
N ALA A 204 4.15 -21.30 -18.58
CA ALA A 204 3.67 -21.68 -19.91
C ALA A 204 2.28 -22.34 -19.88
N VAL A 205 1.93 -23.04 -18.80
CA VAL A 205 0.59 -23.62 -18.61
C VAL A 205 -0.41 -22.52 -18.26
N SER A 206 -0.06 -21.66 -17.30
CA SER A 206 -0.87 -20.51 -16.89
C SER A 206 -1.21 -19.60 -18.06
N ARG A 207 -0.22 -19.24 -18.90
CA ARG A 207 -0.43 -18.44 -20.10
C ARG A 207 -1.42 -19.05 -21.09
N ARG A 208 -1.47 -20.38 -21.21
CA ARG A 208 -2.43 -21.04 -22.08
C ARG A 208 -3.84 -21.04 -21.49
N GLN A 209 -3.95 -21.23 -20.17
CA GLN A 209 -5.24 -21.17 -19.47
C GLN A 209 -5.87 -19.78 -19.57
N GLU A 210 -5.06 -18.72 -19.54
CA GLU A 210 -5.49 -17.34 -19.82
C GLU A 210 -6.10 -17.20 -21.21
N LEU A 211 -5.41 -17.68 -22.25
CA LEU A 211 -5.91 -17.61 -23.63
C LEU A 211 -7.19 -18.43 -23.83
N GLU A 212 -7.28 -19.61 -23.19
CA GLU A 212 -8.51 -20.43 -23.24
C GLU A 212 -9.68 -19.78 -22.49
N ALA A 213 -9.43 -19.04 -21.41
CA ALA A 213 -10.44 -18.24 -20.71
C ALA A 213 -10.88 -17.02 -21.54
N ASP A 214 -9.95 -16.40 -22.27
CA ASP A 214 -10.24 -15.31 -23.22
C ASP A 214 -11.15 -15.78 -24.37
N GLU A 215 -10.93 -16.99 -24.90
CA GLU A 215 -11.81 -17.58 -25.91
C GLU A 215 -13.26 -17.69 -25.41
N ILE A 216 -13.47 -18.06 -24.15
CA ILE A 216 -14.80 -18.14 -23.53
C ILE A 216 -15.41 -16.75 -23.38
N SER A 217 -14.61 -15.77 -22.97
CA SER A 217 -15.06 -14.37 -22.88
C SER A 217 -15.53 -13.82 -24.23
N VAL A 218 -14.76 -14.05 -25.31
CA VAL A 218 -15.16 -13.67 -26.67
C VAL A 218 -16.44 -14.39 -27.09
N ALA A 219 -16.58 -15.69 -26.81
CA ALA A 219 -17.77 -16.47 -27.19
C ALA A 219 -19.05 -16.01 -26.46
N VAL A 220 -18.91 -15.53 -25.22
CA VAL A 220 -20.03 -15.08 -24.38
C VAL A 220 -20.42 -13.64 -24.68
N ALA A 221 -19.45 -12.72 -24.71
CA ALA A 221 -19.67 -11.28 -24.72
C ALA A 221 -19.46 -10.63 -26.10
N GLY A 222 -18.82 -11.34 -27.04
CA GLY A 222 -18.33 -10.77 -28.29
C GLY A 222 -16.92 -10.22 -28.16
N ARG A 223 -16.19 -10.17 -29.28
CA ARG A 223 -14.77 -9.81 -29.30
C ARG A 223 -14.50 -8.40 -28.79
N GLU A 224 -15.28 -7.42 -29.27
CA GLU A 224 -15.11 -6.01 -28.90
C GLU A 224 -15.28 -5.82 -27.39
N VAL A 225 -16.34 -6.38 -26.81
CA VAL A 225 -16.62 -6.29 -25.37
C VAL A 225 -15.53 -7.01 -24.56
N ALA A 226 -15.08 -8.18 -25.00
CA ALA A 226 -14.00 -8.91 -24.32
C ALA A 226 -12.69 -8.11 -24.27
N GLN A 227 -12.26 -7.56 -25.41
CA GLN A 227 -11.07 -6.71 -25.51
C GLN A 227 -11.22 -5.43 -24.68
N GLN A 228 -12.41 -4.79 -24.72
CA GLN A 228 -12.67 -3.59 -23.93
C GLN A 228 -12.67 -3.89 -22.43
N SER A 229 -13.25 -5.01 -22.00
CA SER A 229 -13.29 -5.42 -20.60
C SER A 229 -11.89 -5.62 -20.02
N LEU A 230 -10.98 -6.25 -20.79
CA LEU A 230 -9.60 -6.45 -20.38
C LEU A 230 -8.89 -5.11 -20.10
N ARG A 231 -9.13 -4.09 -20.94
CA ARG A 231 -8.59 -2.75 -20.73
C ARG A 231 -9.28 -2.03 -19.57
N GLU A 232 -10.60 -2.19 -19.45
CA GLU A 232 -11.41 -1.51 -18.46
C GLU A 232 -11.01 -1.92 -17.03
N VAL A 233 -10.70 -3.19 -16.78
CA VAL A 233 -10.22 -3.65 -15.45
C VAL A 233 -8.95 -2.91 -15.00
N GLU A 234 -8.02 -2.63 -15.91
CA GLU A 234 -6.81 -1.84 -15.60
C GLU A 234 -7.14 -0.39 -15.30
N VAL A 235 -8.02 0.22 -16.11
CA VAL A 235 -8.46 1.62 -15.91
C VAL A 235 -9.16 1.77 -14.56
N VAL A 236 -10.01 0.80 -14.19
CA VAL A 236 -10.68 0.78 -12.89
C VAL A 236 -9.69 0.58 -11.76
N SER A 237 -8.69 -0.29 -11.94
CA SER A 237 -7.62 -0.49 -10.96
C SER A 237 -6.80 0.78 -10.72
N ALA A 238 -6.43 1.49 -11.78
CA ALA A 238 -5.74 2.78 -11.69
C ALA A 238 -6.63 3.85 -11.02
N ALA A 239 -7.90 3.94 -11.41
CA ALA A 239 -8.84 4.87 -10.79
C ALA A 239 -9.05 4.58 -9.29
N TRP A 240 -9.10 3.30 -8.91
CA TRP A 240 -9.25 2.87 -7.52
C TRP A 240 -8.01 3.22 -6.68
N GLN A 241 -6.81 2.96 -7.22
CA GLN A 241 -5.56 3.35 -6.58
C GLN A 241 -5.46 4.87 -6.41
N HIS A 242 -5.85 5.64 -7.43
CA HIS A 242 -5.92 7.10 -7.34
C HIS A 242 -6.93 7.56 -6.28
N TYR A 243 -8.13 6.99 -6.28
CA TYR A 243 -9.17 7.31 -5.30
C TYR A 243 -8.70 7.06 -3.87
N THR A 244 -8.21 5.85 -3.62
CA THR A 244 -7.77 5.44 -2.28
C THR A 244 -6.51 6.17 -1.84
N GLY A 245 -5.56 6.43 -2.75
CA GLY A 245 -4.30 7.11 -2.45
C GLY A 245 -4.43 8.63 -2.29
N VAL A 246 -5.23 9.30 -3.12
CA VAL A 246 -5.32 10.77 -3.14
C VAL A 246 -6.42 11.30 -2.23
N TYR A 247 -7.48 10.53 -1.98
CA TYR A 247 -8.65 11.02 -1.23
C TYR A 247 -8.85 10.28 0.10
N VAL A 248 -8.75 8.95 0.12
CA VAL A 248 -9.02 8.17 1.34
C VAL A 248 -7.83 8.18 2.29
N ALA A 249 -6.63 7.86 1.81
CA ALA A 249 -5.43 7.75 2.64
C ALA A 249 -5.11 9.07 3.38
N PRO A 250 -5.12 10.25 2.73
CA PRO A 250 -4.84 11.50 3.44
C PRO A 250 -5.88 11.85 4.51
N ALA A 251 -7.13 11.40 4.35
CA ALA A 251 -8.14 11.54 5.41
C ALA A 251 -7.82 10.63 6.60
N PHE A 252 -7.44 9.37 6.32
CA PHE A 252 -7.10 8.37 7.34
C PHE A 252 -5.90 8.82 8.18
N GLU A 253 -4.93 9.47 7.54
CA GLU A 253 -3.73 10.02 8.15
C GLU A 253 -4.04 11.08 9.21
N VAL A 254 -5.13 11.84 9.08
CA VAL A 254 -5.53 12.89 10.05
C VAL A 254 -6.69 12.47 10.95
N GLY A 255 -6.88 11.17 11.11
CA GLY A 255 -7.90 10.59 12.00
C GLY A 255 -9.33 10.79 11.50
N LEU A 256 -9.52 10.97 10.19
CA LEU A 256 -10.82 11.10 9.54
C LEU A 256 -11.06 9.92 8.60
N ALA A 257 -12.32 9.60 8.33
CA ALA A 257 -12.71 8.58 7.36
C ALA A 257 -14.01 8.97 6.67
N PRO A 258 -14.29 8.46 5.46
CA PRO A 258 -15.64 8.56 4.91
C PRO A 258 -16.61 7.70 5.72
N THR A 259 -17.88 8.09 5.75
CA THR A 259 -18.95 7.16 6.14
C THR A 259 -18.95 5.95 5.21
N ALA A 260 -19.48 4.81 5.67
CA ALA A 260 -19.54 3.61 4.82
C ALA A 260 -20.27 3.83 3.48
N PRO A 261 -21.42 4.54 3.42
CA PRO A 261 -22.03 4.93 2.15
C PRO A 261 -21.13 5.85 1.31
N ALA A 262 -20.49 6.84 1.94
CA ALA A 262 -19.60 7.76 1.24
C ALA A 262 -18.35 7.08 0.67
N PHE A 263 -17.87 5.98 1.25
CA PHE A 263 -16.65 5.32 0.77
C PHE A 263 -16.77 4.81 -0.67
N PHE A 264 -17.81 4.05 -1.02
CA PHE A 264 -18.00 3.67 -2.44
C PHE A 264 -18.72 4.75 -3.23
N GLY A 265 -19.55 5.59 -2.58
CA GLY A 265 -20.18 6.74 -3.23
C GLY A 265 -19.17 7.76 -3.79
N GLY A 266 -18.04 7.97 -3.10
CA GLY A 266 -16.93 8.81 -3.55
C GLY A 266 -16.25 8.26 -4.80
N PHE A 267 -16.01 6.95 -4.85
CA PHE A 267 -15.45 6.33 -6.05
C PHE A 267 -16.38 6.47 -7.26
N ASP A 268 -17.69 6.28 -7.09
CA ASP A 268 -18.68 6.52 -8.14
C ASP A 268 -18.67 7.98 -8.63
N ALA A 269 -18.56 8.94 -7.71
CA ALA A 269 -18.45 10.36 -8.05
C ALA A 269 -17.16 10.67 -8.81
N LEU A 270 -16.03 10.05 -8.43
CA LEU A 270 -14.75 10.17 -9.11
C LEU A 270 -14.80 9.63 -10.53
N LEU A 271 -15.38 8.43 -10.73
CA LEU A 271 -15.54 7.82 -12.06
C LEU A 271 -16.33 8.73 -13.00
N ARG A 272 -17.39 9.37 -12.49
CA ARG A 272 -18.20 10.33 -13.26
C ARG A 272 -17.45 11.62 -13.54
N ALA A 273 -16.75 12.17 -12.55
CA ALA A 273 -16.06 13.44 -12.69
C ALA A 273 -14.82 13.36 -13.60
N ARG A 274 -14.11 12.22 -13.61
CA ARG A 274 -12.93 11.97 -14.44
C ARG A 274 -13.23 11.17 -15.70
N ALA A 275 -14.47 11.15 -16.18
CA ALA A 275 -14.88 10.31 -17.31
C ALA A 275 -14.01 10.52 -18.56
N ASP A 276 -13.63 11.78 -18.85
CA ASP A 276 -12.80 12.13 -19.99
C ASP A 276 -11.34 11.66 -19.83
N GLU A 277 -10.71 11.90 -18.67
CA GLU A 277 -9.36 11.40 -18.36
C GLU A 277 -9.29 9.86 -18.43
N LEU A 278 -10.31 9.18 -17.91
CA LEU A 278 -10.41 7.72 -18.00
C LEU A 278 -10.63 7.28 -19.46
N ALA A 279 -11.33 8.06 -20.28
CA ALA A 279 -11.46 7.78 -21.71
C ALA A 279 -10.13 7.93 -22.46
N ASP A 280 -9.25 8.85 -22.05
CA ASP A 280 -7.87 8.91 -22.55
C ASP A 280 -7.07 7.66 -22.17
N LEU A 281 -7.13 7.22 -20.91
CA LEU A 281 -6.47 5.97 -20.49
C LEU A 281 -6.95 4.76 -21.32
N ARG A 282 -8.25 4.67 -21.62
CA ARG A 282 -8.82 3.61 -22.48
C ARG A 282 -8.28 3.62 -23.91
N ARG A 283 -7.86 4.79 -24.43
CA ARG A 283 -7.27 4.94 -25.77
C ARG A 283 -5.79 4.54 -25.83
N GLN A 284 -5.10 4.49 -24.70
CA GLN A 284 -3.69 4.13 -24.66
C GLN A 284 -3.49 2.68 -25.12
N ALA A 285 -2.38 2.43 -25.81
CA ALA A 285 -2.05 1.09 -26.28
C ALA A 285 -1.82 0.17 -25.07
N PRO A 286 -2.37 -1.06 -25.08
CA PRO A 286 -2.12 -2.03 -24.03
C PRO A 286 -0.62 -2.29 -23.90
N ASP A 287 -0.15 -2.50 -22.66
CA ASP A 287 1.25 -2.85 -22.44
C ASP A 287 1.60 -4.14 -23.21
N ALA A 288 2.65 -4.03 -24.01
CA ALA A 288 3.19 -5.10 -24.82
C ALA A 288 4.39 -5.80 -24.15
N THR A 289 4.86 -5.28 -23.01
CA THR A 289 5.99 -5.88 -22.28
C THR A 289 5.64 -7.30 -21.84
N GLN A 290 6.55 -8.23 -22.11
CA GLN A 290 6.41 -9.63 -21.75
C GLN A 290 7.76 -10.13 -21.22
N SER A 291 7.77 -10.51 -19.95
CA SER A 291 8.87 -11.26 -19.35
C SER A 291 8.59 -12.76 -19.45
N ARG A 292 9.65 -13.56 -19.60
CA ARG A 292 9.58 -15.02 -19.58
C ARG A 292 9.07 -15.59 -18.26
N TRP A 293 9.15 -14.79 -17.20
CA TRP A 293 8.77 -15.15 -15.83
C TRP A 293 7.32 -14.83 -15.48
N ASP A 294 6.61 -14.10 -16.35
CA ASP A 294 5.22 -13.70 -16.08
C ASP A 294 4.29 -14.91 -16.19
N SER A 295 3.39 -15.04 -15.21
CA SER A 295 2.37 -16.09 -15.18
C SER A 295 1.24 -15.87 -16.17
N HIS A 296 1.09 -14.65 -16.68
CA HIS A 296 0.05 -14.28 -17.65
C HIS A 296 0.70 -13.74 -18.93
N PRO A 297 0.05 -13.89 -20.10
CA PRO A 297 0.50 -13.24 -21.32
C PRO A 297 0.26 -11.73 -21.21
N SER A 298 1.05 -10.92 -21.93
CA SER A 298 0.80 -9.49 -22.03
C SER A 298 -0.58 -9.18 -22.59
N HIS A 299 -1.15 -8.03 -22.24
CA HIS A 299 -2.47 -7.63 -22.72
C HIS A 299 -2.52 -7.52 -24.24
N ALA A 300 -1.44 -7.04 -24.86
CA ALA A 300 -1.30 -7.06 -26.32
C ALA A 300 -1.38 -8.48 -26.90
N ALA A 301 -0.73 -9.47 -26.28
CA ALA A 301 -0.79 -10.86 -26.72
C ALA A 301 -2.18 -11.49 -26.57
N ARG A 302 -2.88 -11.18 -25.47
CA ARG A 302 -4.27 -11.62 -25.22
C ARG A 302 -5.22 -11.02 -26.26
N ILE A 303 -5.15 -9.71 -26.52
CA ILE A 303 -5.96 -9.04 -27.54
C ILE A 303 -5.71 -9.63 -28.93
N ALA A 304 -4.45 -9.82 -29.31
CA ALA A 304 -4.09 -10.44 -30.60
C ALA A 304 -4.54 -11.91 -30.70
N ALA A 305 -4.67 -12.63 -29.59
CA ALA A 305 -5.26 -13.96 -29.57
C ALA A 305 -6.78 -13.90 -29.76
N MET A 306 -7.47 -12.99 -29.06
CA MET A 306 -8.91 -12.74 -29.22
C MET A 306 -9.27 -12.37 -30.67
N ASP A 307 -8.39 -11.66 -31.40
CA ASP A 307 -8.59 -11.34 -32.82
C ASP A 307 -8.69 -12.56 -33.74
N ARG A 308 -8.20 -13.72 -33.30
CA ARG A 308 -8.25 -14.99 -34.04
C ARG A 308 -9.46 -15.85 -33.67
N VAL A 309 -10.21 -15.48 -32.62
CA VAL A 309 -11.39 -16.21 -32.16
C VAL A 309 -12.61 -15.78 -32.99
N PRO A 310 -13.39 -16.69 -33.58
CA PRO A 310 -14.60 -16.33 -34.31
C PRO A 310 -15.52 -15.44 -33.48
N ASP A 311 -15.92 -14.30 -34.03
CA ASP A 311 -16.74 -13.34 -33.29
C ASP A 311 -18.21 -13.79 -33.30
N ALA A 312 -18.83 -13.79 -32.13
CA ALA A 312 -20.26 -13.94 -31.98
C ALA A 312 -20.83 -12.56 -31.68
N HIS A 313 -21.41 -11.90 -32.69
CA HIS A 313 -22.02 -10.60 -32.47
C HIS A 313 -23.19 -10.74 -31.49
N ARG A 314 -23.09 -10.05 -30.34
CA ARG A 314 -24.10 -10.05 -29.28
C ARG A 314 -24.57 -8.62 -29.04
N ALA A 315 -25.87 -8.45 -28.81
CA ALA A 315 -26.38 -7.17 -28.36
C ALA A 315 -25.74 -6.82 -27.00
N ARG A 316 -25.10 -5.65 -26.93
CA ARG A 316 -24.45 -5.17 -25.71
C ARG A 316 -25.49 -4.64 -24.73
N ASP A 317 -25.54 -5.24 -23.54
CA ASP A 317 -26.26 -4.67 -22.42
C ASP A 317 -25.41 -3.57 -21.76
N THR A 318 -25.77 -2.32 -22.03
CA THR A 318 -25.07 -1.12 -21.56
C THR A 318 -25.56 -0.62 -20.19
N ARG A 319 -26.50 -1.34 -19.56
CA ARG A 319 -26.90 -1.05 -18.17
C ARG A 319 -25.69 -1.16 -17.25
N ARG A 320 -25.61 -0.31 -16.23
CA ARG A 320 -24.56 -0.42 -15.21
C ARG A 320 -24.67 -1.76 -14.49
N ALA A 321 -23.54 -2.43 -14.25
CA ALA A 321 -23.53 -3.73 -13.60
C ALA A 321 -24.06 -3.69 -12.16
N THR A 322 -24.02 -2.52 -11.51
CA THR A 322 -24.69 -2.28 -10.21
C THR A 322 -26.18 -2.64 -10.22
N LEU A 323 -26.88 -2.56 -11.36
CA LEU A 323 -28.30 -2.88 -11.45
C LEU A 323 -28.60 -4.38 -11.27
N LEU A 324 -27.60 -5.25 -11.44
CA LEU A 324 -27.75 -6.69 -11.17
C LEU A 324 -27.91 -6.99 -9.67
N VAL A 325 -27.57 -6.03 -8.80
CA VAL A 325 -27.69 -6.13 -7.34
C VAL A 325 -28.72 -5.12 -6.84
N PRO A 326 -29.98 -5.52 -6.66
CA PRO A 326 -30.98 -4.69 -5.97
C PRO A 326 -30.46 -4.21 -4.60
N GLY A 327 -30.68 -2.93 -4.27
CA GLY A 327 -30.15 -2.35 -3.03
C GLY A 327 -28.62 -2.22 -3.00
N PHE A 328 -27.97 -2.16 -4.16
CA PHE A 328 -26.51 -2.07 -4.28
C PHE A 328 -25.84 -1.05 -3.34
N PRO A 329 -26.36 0.19 -3.13
CA PRO A 329 -25.73 1.14 -2.22
C PRO A 329 -25.60 0.63 -0.78
N ASP A 330 -26.62 -0.07 -0.28
CA ASP A 330 -26.62 -0.64 1.08
C ASP A 330 -25.64 -1.81 1.16
N ALA A 331 -25.63 -2.69 0.15
CA ALA A 331 -24.68 -3.80 0.07
C ALA A 331 -23.23 -3.30 0.00
N ALA A 332 -22.97 -2.24 -0.78
CA ALA A 332 -21.67 -1.58 -0.86
C ALA A 332 -21.26 -0.96 0.48
N ALA A 333 -22.17 -0.29 1.19
CA ALA A 333 -21.91 0.24 2.53
C ALA A 333 -21.59 -0.87 3.54
N MET A 334 -22.28 -2.01 3.48
CA MET A 334 -21.96 -3.18 4.32
C MET A 334 -20.56 -3.74 4.02
N VAL A 335 -20.16 -3.76 2.74
CA VAL A 335 -18.78 -4.14 2.35
C VAL A 335 -17.78 -3.15 2.95
N ALA A 336 -18.07 -1.85 2.90
CA ALA A 336 -17.21 -0.83 3.48
C ALA A 336 -17.05 -1.04 5.00
N GLU A 337 -18.13 -1.25 5.77
CA GLU A 337 -18.06 -1.55 7.21
C GLU A 337 -17.30 -2.84 7.53
N GLY A 338 -17.44 -3.87 6.71
CA GLY A 338 -16.77 -5.16 6.93
C GLY A 338 -15.30 -5.20 6.53
N SER A 339 -14.92 -4.44 5.50
CA SER A 339 -13.57 -4.46 4.92
C SER A 339 -12.68 -3.34 5.43
N LEU A 340 -13.24 -2.15 5.72
CA LEU A 340 -12.46 -1.02 6.20
C LEU A 340 -12.37 -1.04 7.71
N ARG A 341 -11.15 -1.08 8.21
CA ARG A 341 -10.88 -0.76 9.61
C ARG A 341 -10.95 0.75 9.77
N PHE A 342 -12.16 1.27 9.96
CA PHE A 342 -12.36 2.68 10.24
C PHE A 342 -11.70 3.11 11.57
N GLU A 343 -11.43 2.16 12.48
CA GLU A 343 -10.85 2.40 13.82
C GLU A 343 -11.63 3.51 14.56
N ASP A 344 -10.95 4.31 15.39
CA ASP A 344 -11.53 5.42 16.15
C ASP A 344 -11.64 6.73 15.33
N ARG A 345 -11.54 6.64 13.98
CA ARG A 345 -11.57 7.83 13.11
C ARG A 345 -12.96 8.47 13.08
N ALA A 346 -12.98 9.80 13.03
CA ALA A 346 -14.22 10.54 12.86
C ALA A 346 -14.74 10.35 11.42
N ARG A 347 -15.97 9.85 11.28
CA ARG A 347 -16.57 9.55 9.96
C ARG A 347 -17.38 10.73 9.45
N LEU A 348 -17.13 11.16 8.22
CA LEU A 348 -17.76 12.31 7.59
C LEU A 348 -18.18 11.96 6.15
N ASP A 349 -19.19 12.64 5.61
CA ASP A 349 -19.50 12.56 4.18
C ASP A 349 -18.54 13.44 3.37
N TRP A 350 -18.38 13.15 2.06
CA TRP A 350 -17.33 13.75 1.22
C TRP A 350 -17.22 15.28 1.24
N PRO A 351 -18.31 16.07 1.20
CA PRO A 351 -18.19 17.53 1.28
C PRO A 351 -17.47 17.99 2.56
N ALA A 352 -17.86 17.45 3.71
CA ALA A 352 -17.26 17.79 5.00
C ALA A 352 -15.89 17.10 5.20
N LEU A 353 -15.75 15.86 4.70
CA LEU A 353 -14.52 15.09 4.79
C LEU A 353 -13.38 15.75 4.01
N GLY A 354 -13.63 16.13 2.76
CA GLY A 354 -12.63 16.76 1.90
C GLY A 354 -12.13 18.07 2.49
N GLU A 355 -13.03 18.94 2.94
CA GLU A 355 -12.67 20.19 3.61
C GLU A 355 -11.87 19.93 4.89
N ALA A 356 -12.36 19.07 5.78
CA ALA A 356 -11.74 18.81 7.07
C ALA A 356 -10.38 18.11 6.93
N ALA A 357 -10.26 17.12 6.03
CA ALA A 357 -9.02 16.39 5.78
C ALA A 357 -7.97 17.32 5.18
N THR A 358 -8.30 18.07 4.12
CA THR A 358 -7.38 19.02 3.49
C THR A 358 -6.97 20.11 4.48
N THR A 359 -7.91 20.64 5.27
CA THR A 359 -7.59 21.63 6.32
C THR A 359 -6.57 21.10 7.32
N ARG A 360 -6.78 19.89 7.87
CA ARG A 360 -5.87 19.28 8.84
C ARG A 360 -4.51 18.97 8.22
N ASN A 361 -4.47 18.40 7.02
CA ASN A 361 -3.22 18.10 6.32
C ASN A 361 -2.41 19.37 6.04
N ARG A 362 -3.03 20.39 5.46
CA ARG A 362 -2.36 21.68 5.17
C ARG A 362 -1.94 22.40 6.46
N GLN A 363 -2.71 22.29 7.53
CA GLN A 363 -2.31 22.81 8.84
C GLN A 363 -1.09 22.08 9.41
N ARG A 364 -0.99 20.76 9.25
CA ARG A 364 0.19 19.99 9.70
C ARG A 364 1.45 20.42 8.94
N THR A 365 1.35 20.62 7.63
CA THR A 365 2.45 21.16 6.82
C THR A 365 2.82 22.58 7.26
N ALA A 366 1.83 23.46 7.52
CA ALA A 366 2.07 24.80 8.04
C ALA A 366 2.71 24.78 9.44
N ASP A 367 2.31 23.85 10.30
CA ASP A 367 2.87 23.70 11.65
C ASP A 367 4.35 23.30 11.63
N ALA A 368 4.83 22.60 10.60
CA ALA A 368 6.27 22.37 10.43
C ALA A 368 7.04 23.69 10.25
N VAL A 369 6.49 24.61 9.44
CA VAL A 369 7.04 25.97 9.24
C VAL A 369 6.95 26.79 10.53
N TYR A 370 5.80 26.79 11.20
CA TYR A 370 5.64 27.48 12.48
C TYR A 370 6.59 26.93 13.55
N ARG A 371 6.75 25.61 13.67
CA ARG A 371 7.69 25.01 14.63
C ARG A 371 9.14 25.38 14.30
N ALA A 372 9.53 25.45 13.03
CA ALA A 372 10.84 25.95 12.62
C ALA A 372 11.04 27.43 13.01
N ALA A 373 10.06 28.28 12.72
CA ALA A 373 10.10 29.69 13.09
C ALA A 373 10.15 29.89 14.62
N ALA A 374 9.37 29.12 15.38
CA ALA A 374 9.35 29.17 16.85
C ALA A 374 10.73 28.88 17.42
N ARG A 375 11.44 27.86 16.88
CA ARG A 375 12.81 27.53 17.28
C ARG A 375 13.78 28.67 16.99
N LEU A 376 13.73 29.26 15.79
CA LEU A 376 14.61 30.37 15.39
C LEU A 376 14.35 31.67 16.17
N ALA A 377 13.11 31.86 16.61
CA ALA A 377 12.71 33.01 17.43
C ALA A 377 12.88 32.76 18.95
N GLY A 378 13.21 31.53 19.38
CA GLY A 378 13.28 31.18 20.80
C GLY A 378 11.92 31.20 21.51
N LEU A 379 10.83 30.97 20.77
CA LEU A 379 9.47 30.99 21.28
C LEU A 379 8.92 29.56 21.46
N PRO A 380 7.99 29.33 22.41
CA PRO A 380 7.34 28.04 22.58
C PRO A 380 6.42 27.70 21.40
N ARG A 381 5.79 28.71 20.79
CA ARG A 381 4.90 28.61 19.62
C ARG A 381 5.11 29.83 18.73
N ALA A 382 4.99 29.64 17.42
CA ALA A 382 5.04 30.73 16.45
C ALA A 382 3.65 31.05 15.88
N THR A 383 3.52 32.30 15.46
CA THR A 383 2.39 32.82 14.70
C THR A 383 2.85 33.23 13.30
N LEU A 384 1.92 33.59 12.42
CA LEU A 384 2.25 34.19 11.13
C LEU A 384 3.08 35.46 11.31
N ALA A 385 2.79 36.27 12.34
CA ALA A 385 3.60 37.44 12.68
C ALA A 385 5.05 37.08 13.03
N THR A 386 5.28 35.94 13.67
CA THR A 386 6.64 35.44 13.97
C THR A 386 7.38 35.08 12.69
N VAL A 387 6.73 34.32 11.79
CA VAL A 387 7.30 33.91 10.50
C VAL A 387 7.66 35.13 9.65
N LEU A 388 6.72 36.06 9.47
CA LEU A 388 6.94 37.29 8.72
C LEU A 388 7.98 38.19 9.40
N GLY A 389 8.08 38.15 10.74
CA GLY A 389 9.10 38.86 11.51
C GLY A 389 10.52 38.35 11.21
N LEU A 390 10.70 37.04 11.11
CA LEU A 390 11.99 36.44 10.73
C LEU A 390 12.40 36.87 9.32
N VAL A 391 11.47 36.86 8.35
CA VAL A 391 11.76 37.33 6.99
C VAL A 391 12.12 38.82 6.99
N ALA A 392 11.36 39.67 7.70
CA ALA A 392 11.65 41.09 7.81
C ALA A 392 13.04 41.39 8.41
N GLN A 393 13.53 40.53 9.30
CA GLN A 393 14.87 40.61 9.88
C GLN A 393 15.98 40.09 8.95
N GLY A 394 15.66 39.67 7.72
CA GLY A 394 16.61 39.05 6.80
C GLY A 394 16.95 37.59 7.12
N ARG A 395 16.22 36.96 8.05
CA ARG A 395 16.45 35.58 8.52
C ARG A 395 15.65 34.52 7.75
N GLY A 396 15.07 34.88 6.61
CA GLY A 396 14.42 33.94 5.69
C GLY A 396 15.32 32.75 5.26
N PRO A 397 16.61 32.96 4.93
CA PRO A 397 17.53 31.87 4.62
C PRO A 397 17.77 30.89 5.79
N GLU A 398 17.77 31.38 7.05
CA GLU A 398 17.86 30.51 8.22
C GLU A 398 16.61 29.63 8.35
N LEU A 399 15.43 30.21 8.11
CA LEU A 399 14.16 29.47 8.11
C LEU A 399 14.13 28.40 7.02
N ALA A 400 14.57 28.74 5.80
CA ALA A 400 14.68 27.80 4.70
C ALA A 400 15.65 26.64 5.01
N LEU A 401 16.82 26.94 5.58
CA LEU A 401 17.80 25.94 6.00
C LEU A 401 17.26 25.04 7.11
N GLU A 402 16.53 25.59 8.07
CA GLU A 402 15.95 24.82 9.17
C GLU A 402 14.88 23.83 8.68
N LEU A 403 14.15 24.19 7.62
CA LEU A 403 13.19 23.35 6.91
C LEU A 403 13.84 22.38 5.91
N GLY A 404 15.14 22.51 5.65
CA GLY A 404 15.85 21.67 4.67
C GLY A 404 15.57 22.04 3.21
N LEU A 405 15.08 23.25 2.95
CA LEU A 405 14.76 23.75 1.61
C LEU A 405 16.03 24.17 0.87
N THR A 406 16.06 23.99 -0.45
CA THR A 406 17.15 24.48 -1.29
C THR A 406 17.01 25.96 -1.60
N ALA A 407 18.11 26.70 -1.63
CA ALA A 407 18.14 28.08 -2.12
C ALA A 407 18.07 28.10 -3.66
N GLY A 408 16.89 27.84 -4.24
CA GLY A 408 16.64 27.90 -5.68
C GLY A 408 15.58 28.95 -6.06
N PRO A 409 15.59 29.47 -7.30
CA PRO A 409 14.53 30.37 -7.77
C PRO A 409 13.19 29.63 -7.82
N ALA A 410 12.10 30.34 -7.50
CA ALA A 410 10.74 29.82 -7.54
C ALA A 410 10.43 29.20 -8.92
N GLN A 411 9.84 28.00 -8.94
CA GLN A 411 9.26 27.43 -10.17
C GLN A 411 8.18 28.38 -10.71
N PRO A 412 7.93 28.48 -12.02
CA PRO A 412 6.83 29.31 -12.53
C PRO A 412 5.46 28.89 -11.98
N ALA A 413 4.50 29.81 -12.00
CA ALA A 413 3.12 29.54 -11.58
C ALA A 413 2.49 28.42 -12.41
N THR A 414 1.88 27.44 -11.75
CA THR A 414 1.00 26.46 -12.40
C THR A 414 -0.22 27.20 -12.98
N PRO A 415 -0.61 26.94 -14.24
CA PRO A 415 -1.84 27.49 -14.82
C PRO A 415 -3.07 27.21 -13.96
N ALA A 416 -4.03 28.14 -13.95
CA ALA A 416 -5.30 27.97 -13.26
C ALA A 416 -6.03 26.71 -13.77
N GLY A 417 -6.21 25.72 -12.90
CA GLY A 417 -6.88 24.46 -13.21
C GLY A 417 -5.98 23.21 -13.15
N GLU A 418 -4.66 23.37 -13.03
CA GLU A 418 -3.75 22.25 -12.78
C GLU A 418 -3.65 21.92 -11.28
N PRO A 419 -3.49 20.64 -10.90
CA PRO A 419 -3.27 20.27 -9.51
C PRO A 419 -2.03 21.00 -8.97
N ALA A 420 -2.15 21.55 -7.76
CA ALA A 420 -0.97 21.99 -7.01
C ALA A 420 0.04 20.82 -7.00
N PRO A 421 1.30 21.04 -7.38
CA PRO A 421 2.29 19.97 -7.40
C PRO A 421 2.36 19.28 -6.04
N ASP A 422 2.69 17.98 -6.03
CA ASP A 422 2.97 17.25 -4.80
C ASP A 422 3.98 18.07 -3.97
N ASP A 423 3.59 18.34 -2.73
CA ASP A 423 4.07 19.42 -1.84
C ASP A 423 5.49 19.12 -1.28
N ASP A 424 6.42 18.68 -2.11
CA ASP A 424 7.85 18.80 -1.83
C ASP A 424 8.20 20.29 -1.94
N ALA A 425 8.01 21.03 -0.84
CA ALA A 425 8.37 22.44 -0.74
C ALA A 425 9.83 22.61 -1.21
N GLY A 426 10.02 23.18 -2.40
CA GLY A 426 11.35 23.37 -2.97
C GLY A 426 11.97 24.68 -2.50
N THR A 427 11.14 25.66 -2.14
CA THR A 427 11.54 27.03 -1.84
C THR A 427 10.83 27.62 -0.61
N LEU A 428 11.37 28.73 -0.09
CA LEU A 428 10.73 29.49 0.99
C LEU A 428 9.36 30.05 0.58
N VAL A 429 9.15 30.35 -0.71
CA VAL A 429 7.86 30.83 -1.22
C VAL A 429 6.80 29.73 -1.07
N ASP A 430 7.12 28.49 -1.41
CA ASP A 430 6.19 27.36 -1.29
C ASP A 430 5.80 27.12 0.18
N ALA A 431 6.80 27.16 1.07
CA ALA A 431 6.56 27.05 2.51
C ALA A 431 5.67 28.18 3.04
N LEU A 432 5.88 29.42 2.60
CA LEU A 432 5.06 30.57 2.99
C LEU A 432 3.67 30.54 2.36
N GLN A 433 3.52 29.95 1.17
CA GLN A 433 2.22 29.74 0.56
C GLN A 433 1.34 28.86 1.43
N VAL A 434 1.87 27.74 1.94
CA VAL A 434 1.16 26.85 2.86
C VAL A 434 0.75 27.58 4.15
N VAL A 435 1.66 28.38 4.72
CA VAL A 435 1.39 29.16 5.95
C VAL A 435 0.31 30.22 5.71
N VAL A 436 0.36 30.94 4.59
CA VAL A 436 -0.65 31.95 4.22
C VAL A 436 -2.03 31.31 4.01
N CYS A 437 -2.10 30.18 3.31
CA CYS A 437 -3.36 29.44 3.15
C CYS A 437 -3.92 28.97 4.50
N SER A 438 -3.08 28.40 5.37
CA SER A 438 -3.46 27.98 6.72
C SER A 438 -4.00 29.15 7.54
N ALA A 439 -3.33 30.30 7.48
CA ALA A 439 -3.78 31.51 8.19
C ALA A 439 -5.12 32.05 7.65
N ALA A 440 -5.33 32.01 6.33
CA ALA A 440 -6.59 32.39 5.71
C ALA A 440 -7.75 31.51 6.20
N VAL A 441 -7.54 30.19 6.28
CA VAL A 441 -8.54 29.25 6.80
C VAL A 441 -8.80 29.48 8.29
N GLN A 442 -7.76 29.68 9.11
CA GLN A 442 -7.91 29.98 10.54
C GLN A 442 -8.65 31.30 10.80
N ALA A 443 -8.48 32.30 9.94
CA ALA A 443 -9.19 33.57 10.02
C ALA A 443 -10.65 33.49 9.50
N GLY A 444 -11.08 32.33 8.97
CA GLY A 444 -12.42 32.13 8.44
C GLY A 444 -12.69 32.88 7.13
N ILE A 445 -11.63 33.29 6.41
CA ILE A 445 -11.75 34.05 5.16
C ILE A 445 -11.79 33.15 3.93
N GLY A 446 -11.39 31.89 4.08
CA GLY A 446 -11.48 30.88 3.03
C GLY A 446 -11.64 29.48 3.59
N ARG A 447 -12.04 28.56 2.73
CA ARG A 447 -12.17 27.13 3.00
C ARG A 447 -11.51 26.33 1.88
N TRP A 448 -11.17 25.08 2.17
CA TRP A 448 -10.65 24.16 1.16
C TRP A 448 -11.80 23.46 0.44
N GLU A 449 -11.76 23.48 -0.89
CA GLU A 449 -12.57 22.60 -1.72
C GLU A 449 -11.68 21.51 -2.32
N GLN A 450 -12.16 20.27 -2.24
CA GLN A 450 -11.48 19.09 -2.76
C GLN A 450 -12.26 18.53 -3.96
N PRO A 451 -12.08 19.09 -5.17
CA PRO A 451 -12.74 18.56 -6.36
C PRO A 451 -12.20 17.18 -6.72
N TRP A 452 -13.02 16.39 -7.42
CA TRP A 452 -12.61 15.11 -7.98
C TRP A 452 -11.63 15.26 -9.15
N VAL A 453 -11.62 16.41 -9.81
CA VAL A 453 -10.71 16.76 -10.93
C VAL A 453 -9.79 17.87 -10.46
N GLY A 454 -8.50 17.75 -10.77
CA GLY A 454 -7.47 18.67 -10.27
C GLY A 454 -7.12 18.44 -8.79
N GLY A 455 -6.49 19.44 -8.18
CA GLY A 455 -6.04 19.40 -6.78
C GLY A 455 -6.92 20.19 -5.82
N PRO A 456 -6.60 20.15 -4.51
CA PRO A 456 -7.26 20.99 -3.51
C PRO A 456 -7.13 22.48 -3.87
N ARG A 457 -8.22 23.23 -3.78
CA ARG A 457 -8.24 24.68 -4.03
C ARG A 457 -8.73 25.44 -2.81
N LEU A 458 -8.06 26.55 -2.51
CA LEU A 458 -8.52 27.49 -1.51
C LEU A 458 -9.56 28.41 -2.18
N VAL A 459 -10.74 28.51 -1.59
CA VAL A 459 -11.81 29.40 -2.06
C VAL A 459 -12.25 30.31 -0.93
N ASP A 460 -12.79 31.48 -1.28
CA ASP A 460 -13.46 32.35 -0.32
C ASP A 460 -14.81 31.77 0.12
N LEU A 461 -15.51 32.48 1.01
CA LEU A 461 -16.83 32.04 1.49
C LEU A 461 -17.88 31.96 0.38
N ALA A 462 -17.73 32.72 -0.72
CA ALA A 462 -18.60 32.69 -1.89
C ALA A 462 -18.21 31.58 -2.91
N GLY A 463 -17.12 30.85 -2.68
CA GLY A 463 -16.62 29.81 -3.59
C GLY A 463 -15.70 30.32 -4.70
N VAL A 464 -15.25 31.57 -4.63
CA VAL A 464 -14.29 32.13 -5.59
C VAL A 464 -12.88 31.67 -5.24
N PRO A 465 -12.10 31.11 -6.20
CA PRO A 465 -10.72 30.71 -5.94
C PRO A 465 -9.84 31.86 -5.44
N ILE A 466 -9.07 31.60 -4.40
CA ILE A 466 -8.05 32.50 -3.85
C ILE A 466 -6.68 32.02 -4.32
N ASP A 467 -5.93 32.88 -5.02
CA ASP A 467 -4.53 32.62 -5.32
C ASP A 467 -3.62 33.13 -4.17
N PRO A 468 -3.03 32.24 -3.35
CA PRO A 468 -2.17 32.63 -2.24
C PRO A 468 -0.76 33.05 -2.71
N ARG A 469 -0.38 32.74 -3.95
CA ARG A 469 1.01 32.82 -4.40
C ARG A 469 1.56 34.24 -4.48
N PRO A 470 0.85 35.25 -4.99
CA PRO A 470 1.34 36.64 -4.98
C PRO A 470 1.67 37.11 -3.56
N LEU A 471 0.84 36.74 -2.59
CA LEU A 471 1.03 37.09 -1.20
C LEU A 471 2.22 36.33 -0.57
N ALA A 472 2.40 35.05 -0.92
CA ALA A 472 3.54 34.25 -0.48
C ALA A 472 4.88 34.81 -1.02
N VAL A 473 4.91 35.28 -2.27
CA VAL A 473 6.08 35.93 -2.87
C VAL A 473 6.43 37.20 -2.10
N LEU A 474 5.43 38.06 -1.82
CA LEU A 474 5.67 39.26 -1.01
C LEU A 474 6.16 38.91 0.40
N ALA A 475 5.62 37.84 1.00
CA ALA A 475 5.99 37.38 2.33
C ALA A 475 7.40 36.78 2.41
N ALA A 476 7.98 36.33 1.29
CA ALA A 476 9.28 35.66 1.23
C ALA A 476 10.47 36.63 1.10
N ASP A 477 10.25 37.87 0.66
CA ASP A 477 11.30 38.88 0.47
C ASP A 477 11.27 39.91 1.61
N PRO A 478 12.40 40.12 2.32
CA PRO A 478 12.51 41.13 3.38
C PRO A 478 12.11 42.54 2.96
N ARG A 479 12.24 42.88 1.67
CA ARG A 479 11.90 44.21 1.12
C ARG A 479 10.40 44.42 0.96
N THR A 480 9.62 43.34 0.80
CA THR A 480 8.19 43.39 0.47
C THR A 480 7.30 42.77 1.53
N VAL A 481 7.87 42.14 2.57
CA VAL A 481 7.10 41.49 3.65
C VAL A 481 6.18 42.46 4.41
N ALA A 482 6.53 43.75 4.46
CA ALA A 482 5.65 44.79 5.00
C ALA A 482 4.37 44.96 4.18
N ASP A 483 4.46 44.81 2.85
CA ASP A 483 3.31 44.88 1.95
C ASP A 483 2.45 43.63 2.10
N ALA A 484 3.06 42.46 2.30
CA ALA A 484 2.34 41.23 2.62
C ALA A 484 1.51 41.38 3.91
N ARG A 485 2.08 41.97 4.98
CA ARG A 485 1.35 42.26 6.23
C ARG A 485 0.15 43.18 5.99
N ARG A 486 0.28 44.22 5.16
CA ARG A 486 -0.83 45.13 4.82
C ARG A 486 -1.95 44.41 4.06
N HIS A 487 -1.60 43.56 3.09
CA HIS A 487 -2.58 42.77 2.35
C HIS A 487 -3.32 41.78 3.26
N LEU A 488 -2.61 41.07 4.15
CA LEU A 488 -3.22 40.17 5.14
C LEU A 488 -4.19 40.90 6.07
N ALA A 489 -3.82 42.09 6.55
CA ALA A 489 -4.68 42.91 7.39
C ALA A 489 -5.93 43.40 6.63
N ALA A 490 -5.80 43.78 5.35
CA ALA A 490 -6.93 44.16 4.51
C ALA A 490 -7.91 42.99 4.28
N LEU A 491 -7.38 41.77 4.21
CA LEU A 491 -8.15 40.53 4.18
C LEU A 491 -8.69 40.11 5.55
N ARG A 492 -8.48 40.89 6.61
CA ARG A 492 -8.89 40.60 8.00
C ARG A 492 -8.22 39.36 8.59
N VAL A 493 -7.04 38.98 8.10
CA VAL A 493 -6.21 37.94 8.73
C VAL A 493 -5.43 38.56 9.88
N ASP A 494 -5.78 38.15 11.10
CA ASP A 494 -5.02 38.50 12.30
C ASP A 494 -3.74 37.65 12.36
N VAL A 495 -2.62 38.24 11.94
CA VAL A 495 -1.31 37.57 11.89
C VAL A 495 -0.76 37.18 13.25
N ASP A 496 -1.25 37.79 14.34
CA ASP A 496 -0.85 37.49 15.70
C ASP A 496 -1.67 36.36 16.31
N ARG A 497 -2.87 36.09 15.78
CA ARG A 497 -3.68 34.92 16.15
C ARG A 497 -3.46 33.71 15.25
N ALA A 498 -3.30 33.93 13.95
CA ALA A 498 -3.06 32.85 13.00
C ALA A 498 -1.68 32.24 13.25
N GLY A 499 -1.61 30.92 13.44
CA GLY A 499 -0.37 30.31 13.88
C GLY A 499 -0.43 28.81 14.12
N GLN A 500 0.51 28.36 14.93
CA GLN A 500 0.78 26.95 15.20
C GLN A 500 -0.37 26.25 15.94
N ALA A 501 -1.04 25.30 15.28
CA ALA A 501 -2.12 24.51 15.87
C ALA A 501 -1.60 23.43 16.83
N ALA A 502 -0.53 22.73 16.47
CA ALA A 502 0.11 21.70 17.31
C ALA A 502 1.49 22.12 17.83
N ALA A 503 1.69 22.08 19.16
CA ALA A 503 2.94 22.47 19.83
C ALA A 503 4.14 21.54 19.54
N GLN A 504 3.84 20.30 19.16
CA GLN A 504 4.77 19.20 18.89
C GLN A 504 4.30 18.47 17.64
N ALA A 505 5.21 17.85 16.90
CA ALA A 505 4.82 16.88 15.88
C ALA A 505 4.20 15.65 16.52
N ASP A 506 3.08 15.20 15.96
CA ASP A 506 2.44 13.93 16.27
C ASP A 506 2.88 12.85 15.28
N ALA A 507 2.39 11.63 15.46
CA ALA A 507 2.62 10.51 14.54
C ALA A 507 1.35 10.18 13.73
N LEU A 508 0.43 11.14 13.59
CA LEU A 508 -0.78 10.94 12.79
C LEU A 508 -0.35 10.68 11.34
N GLY A 509 -0.83 9.60 10.72
CA GLY A 509 -0.48 9.24 9.35
C GLY A 509 0.95 8.71 9.13
N ALA A 510 1.77 8.59 10.17
CA ALA A 510 3.10 8.03 10.05
C ALA A 510 3.04 6.52 9.77
N SER A 511 3.80 6.05 8.79
CA SER A 511 3.83 4.65 8.38
C SER A 511 4.81 3.83 9.22
N LEU A 512 4.36 2.67 9.72
CA LEU A 512 5.24 1.74 10.43
C LEU A 512 6.20 1.04 9.45
N LEU A 513 7.50 1.35 9.56
CA LEU A 513 8.55 0.76 8.73
C LEU A 513 9.16 -0.50 9.34
N ALA A 514 9.31 -0.55 10.67
CA ALA A 514 9.98 -1.65 11.36
C ALA A 514 9.68 -1.69 12.88
N GLY A 515 10.02 -2.81 13.53
CA GLY A 515 9.94 -2.95 14.99
C GLY A 515 11.12 -3.74 15.54
N VAL A 516 11.79 -3.18 16.55
CA VAL A 516 12.96 -3.79 17.21
C VAL A 516 12.71 -3.89 18.72
N ALA A 517 12.71 -5.10 19.26
CA ALA A 517 12.41 -5.32 20.66
C ALA A 517 13.61 -5.05 21.55
N SER A 518 13.34 -4.64 22.80
CA SER A 518 14.34 -4.59 23.88
C SER A 518 15.58 -3.73 23.62
N VAL A 519 15.43 -2.67 22.82
CA VAL A 519 16.44 -1.63 22.66
C VAL A 519 16.59 -0.88 23.98
N ALA A 520 17.82 -0.64 24.40
CA ALA A 520 18.05 0.23 25.56
C ALA A 520 17.97 1.69 25.10
N VAL A 521 16.96 2.41 25.60
CA VAL A 521 16.76 3.85 25.42
C VAL A 521 17.04 4.52 26.75
N ASP A 522 18.06 5.38 26.78
CA ASP A 522 18.51 6.09 27.99
C ASP A 522 18.81 5.18 29.20
N GLY A 523 19.08 3.89 28.93
CA GLY A 523 19.36 2.87 29.95
C GLY A 523 18.17 1.95 30.28
N ALA A 524 16.95 2.31 29.90
CA ALA A 524 15.74 1.52 30.10
C ALA A 524 15.36 0.71 28.84
N ARG A 525 14.77 -0.48 29.01
CA ARG A 525 14.39 -1.33 27.88
C ARG A 525 13.09 -0.84 27.26
N HIS A 526 13.11 -0.69 25.94
CA HIS A 526 11.94 -0.36 25.15
C HIS A 526 11.85 -1.28 23.94
N ASP A 527 10.62 -1.56 23.52
CA ASP A 527 10.33 -2.04 22.18
C ASP A 527 10.16 -0.77 21.32
N VAL A 528 10.96 -0.66 20.26
CA VAL A 528 11.05 0.54 19.41
C VAL A 528 10.35 0.26 18.09
N LEU A 529 9.31 1.03 17.82
CA LEU A 529 8.65 1.06 16.51
C LEU A 529 9.27 2.19 15.70
N VAL A 530 9.69 1.88 14.48
CA VAL A 530 10.32 2.81 13.54
C VAL A 530 9.26 3.26 12.56
N LEU A 531 9.00 4.56 12.53
CA LEU A 531 8.12 5.19 11.58
C LEU A 531 8.96 5.94 10.53
N ASP A 532 8.33 6.37 9.45
CA ASP A 532 8.89 7.30 8.46
C ASP A 532 9.20 8.67 9.07
N GLU A 533 8.36 9.19 9.97
CA GLU A 533 8.51 10.52 10.57
C GLU A 533 9.10 10.51 11.99
N GLY A 534 9.34 9.35 12.61
CA GLY A 534 9.84 9.29 13.98
C GLY A 534 9.98 7.89 14.58
N LEU A 535 10.15 7.83 15.91
CA LEU A 535 10.23 6.59 16.68
C LEU A 535 9.19 6.57 17.80
N VAL A 536 8.47 5.46 17.97
CA VAL A 536 7.63 5.23 19.16
C VAL A 536 8.39 4.32 20.12
N LEU A 537 8.57 4.79 21.35
CA LEU A 537 9.38 4.15 22.37
C LEU A 537 8.46 3.52 23.44
N VAL A 538 8.19 2.23 23.31
CA VAL A 538 7.28 1.50 24.20
C VAL A 538 8.05 0.82 25.34
N PRO A 539 7.81 1.13 26.62
CA PRO A 539 8.51 0.47 27.73
C PRO A 539 8.35 -1.05 27.68
N ALA A 540 9.46 -1.80 27.81
CA ALA A 540 9.48 -3.24 27.65
C ALA A 540 9.93 -3.98 28.92
N PRO A 541 9.23 -5.06 29.32
CA PRO A 541 9.61 -5.87 30.47
C PRO A 541 10.93 -6.63 30.24
N ARG A 542 11.55 -7.10 31.34
CA ARG A 542 12.82 -7.84 31.27
C ARG A 542 12.68 -9.26 30.67
N ARG A 543 11.51 -9.89 30.82
CA ARG A 543 11.21 -11.27 30.41
C ARG A 543 10.08 -11.29 29.37
N GLY A 544 10.00 -12.37 28.60
CA GLY A 544 8.98 -12.60 27.56
C GLY A 544 9.49 -12.34 26.14
N SER A 545 8.85 -12.97 25.14
CA SER A 545 9.21 -12.84 23.72
C SER A 545 8.96 -11.42 23.22
N GLY A 546 10.02 -10.78 22.73
CA GLY A 546 9.95 -9.45 22.13
C GLY A 546 9.12 -9.43 20.85
N ARG A 547 9.22 -10.46 20.00
CA ARG A 547 8.44 -10.56 18.77
C ARG A 547 6.94 -10.62 19.04
N LYS A 548 6.52 -11.44 20.01
CA LYS A 548 5.10 -11.51 20.39
C LYS A 548 4.56 -10.17 20.90
N ARG A 549 5.35 -9.42 21.67
CA ARG A 549 4.95 -8.08 22.13
C ARG A 549 4.85 -7.09 20.98
N LEU A 550 5.82 -7.07 20.07
CA LEU A 550 5.78 -6.20 18.89
C LEU A 550 4.55 -6.49 18.01
N VAL A 551 4.26 -7.78 17.74
CA VAL A 551 3.08 -8.18 16.98
C VAL A 551 1.80 -7.75 17.71
N ALA A 552 1.70 -8.00 19.02
CA ALA A 552 0.53 -7.59 19.80
C ALA A 552 0.33 -6.07 19.86
N LEU A 553 1.41 -5.28 19.86
CA LEU A 553 1.32 -3.81 19.80
C LEU A 553 0.73 -3.34 18.47
N VAL A 554 1.24 -3.87 17.36
CA VAL A 554 0.84 -3.48 16.00
C VAL A 554 -0.56 -4.00 15.65
N GLU A 555 -0.95 -5.18 16.15
CA GLU A 555 -2.30 -5.72 15.95
C GLU A 555 -3.34 -5.09 16.87
N GLY A 556 -2.92 -4.53 18.01
CA GLY A 556 -3.82 -4.05 19.06
C GLY A 556 -4.12 -2.56 19.06
N ALA A 557 -3.36 -1.75 18.33
CA ALA A 557 -3.53 -0.30 18.27
C ALA A 557 -2.91 0.29 17.00
N SER A 558 -3.45 1.41 16.53
CA SER A 558 -2.87 2.17 15.41
C SER A 558 -1.56 2.86 15.82
N VAL A 559 -0.71 3.20 14.84
CA VAL A 559 0.55 3.92 15.10
C VAL A 559 0.30 5.25 15.83
N GLY A 560 -0.75 5.98 15.43
CA GLY A 560 -1.15 7.23 16.07
C GLY A 560 -1.53 7.03 17.54
N GLU A 561 -2.30 6.00 17.87
CA GLU A 561 -2.65 5.65 19.26
C GLU A 561 -1.41 5.28 20.08
N LEU A 562 -0.50 4.49 19.50
CA LEU A 562 0.74 4.11 20.15
C LEU A 562 1.64 5.32 20.42
N ALA A 563 1.71 6.27 19.48
CA ALA A 563 2.46 7.51 19.64
C ALA A 563 1.81 8.48 20.64
N ALA A 564 0.48 8.46 20.78
CA ALA A 564 -0.23 9.22 21.81
C ALA A 564 -0.07 8.60 23.21
N ARG A 565 -0.01 7.27 23.29
CA ARG A 565 0.09 6.51 24.56
C ARG A 565 1.52 6.39 25.09
N TYR A 566 2.50 6.33 24.20
CA TYR A 566 3.91 6.11 24.53
C TYR A 566 4.77 7.30 24.09
N ARG A 567 6.05 7.31 24.51
CA ARG A 567 6.96 8.40 24.14
C ARG A 567 7.24 8.35 22.64
N TYR A 568 6.67 9.29 21.90
CA TYR A 568 7.00 9.55 20.50
C TYR A 568 8.21 10.49 20.40
N LEU A 569 9.15 10.14 19.52
CA LEU A 569 10.32 10.95 19.19
C LEU A 569 10.28 11.28 17.69
N PRO A 570 9.73 12.43 17.30
CA PRO A 570 9.69 12.86 15.91
C PRO A 570 11.10 13.19 15.40
N PHE A 571 11.38 12.84 14.15
CA PHE A 571 12.67 13.10 13.51
C PHE A 571 12.95 14.59 13.35
N GLU A 572 11.92 15.42 13.17
CA GLU A 572 12.07 16.88 13.11
C GLU A 572 12.65 17.51 14.39
N GLU A 573 12.53 16.84 15.54
CA GLU A 573 13.12 17.28 16.82
C GLU A 573 14.59 16.84 16.97
N VAL A 574 15.11 16.00 16.08
CA VAL A 574 16.51 15.56 16.12
C VAL A 574 17.39 16.56 15.37
N ALA A 575 18.33 17.17 16.09
CA ALA A 575 19.30 18.11 15.51
C ALA A 575 20.41 17.38 14.77
N THR A 576 20.94 16.30 15.36
CA THR A 576 21.98 15.46 14.77
C THR A 576 22.00 14.09 15.45
N ALA A 577 22.38 13.06 14.69
CA ALA A 577 22.58 11.72 15.19
C ALA A 577 24.07 11.30 15.18
N LYS A 578 24.65 11.08 16.37
CA LYS A 578 26.00 10.50 16.51
C LYS A 578 25.91 8.98 16.55
N VAL A 579 26.08 8.33 15.40
CA VAL A 579 26.06 6.86 15.28
C VAL A 579 27.48 6.30 15.45
N ARG A 580 27.69 5.46 16.47
CA ARG A 580 28.95 4.78 16.81
C ARG A 580 29.03 3.34 16.32
N GLY A 581 27.90 2.70 16.02
CA GLY A 581 27.84 1.34 15.50
C GLY A 581 26.48 1.10 14.85
N LYS A 582 26.46 0.36 13.72
CA LYS A 582 25.23 0.09 12.96
C LYS A 582 24.55 -1.21 13.38
N VAL A 583 25.32 -2.23 13.76
CA VAL A 583 24.79 -3.53 14.18
C VAL A 583 25.58 -4.05 15.40
N PRO A 584 24.97 -4.13 16.59
CA PRO A 584 23.71 -3.48 16.95
C PRO A 584 23.86 -1.95 16.91
N LEU A 585 22.76 -1.26 16.61
CA LEU A 585 22.74 0.20 16.57
C LEU A 585 23.22 0.78 17.91
N ARG A 586 24.21 1.67 17.86
CA ARG A 586 24.62 2.51 18.97
C ARG A 586 24.61 3.95 18.50
N ALA A 587 23.63 4.71 18.92
CA ALA A 587 23.45 6.09 18.50
C ALA A 587 23.10 7.00 19.67
N THR A 588 23.60 8.23 19.63
CA THR A 588 23.12 9.31 20.48
C THR A 588 22.46 10.35 19.60
N LEU A 589 21.16 10.52 19.76
CA LEU A 589 20.37 11.57 19.12
C LEU A 589 20.47 12.82 19.98
N VAL A 590 20.88 13.94 19.39
CA VAL A 590 20.90 15.25 20.04
C VAL A 590 19.61 15.96 19.62
N LEU A 591 18.82 16.42 20.58
CA LEU A 591 17.52 17.05 20.29
C LEU A 591 17.69 18.56 20.11
N LYS A 592 16.89 19.15 19.21
CA LYS A 592 16.90 20.59 18.92
C LYS A 592 16.50 21.45 20.13
N ARG A 593 15.61 20.95 20.99
CA ARG A 593 15.18 21.62 22.24
C ARG A 593 16.12 21.35 23.43
N GLY A 594 17.30 20.77 23.18
CA GLY A 594 18.24 20.34 24.21
C GLY A 594 17.97 18.92 24.71
N GLY A 595 19.00 18.31 25.30
CA GLY A 595 18.96 16.92 25.75
C GLY A 595 19.45 15.92 24.70
N THR A 596 19.56 14.65 25.11
CA THR A 596 19.99 13.57 24.23
C THR A 596 19.17 12.31 24.48
N VAL A 597 18.93 11.53 23.43
CA VAL A 597 18.35 10.18 23.51
C VAL A 597 19.40 9.18 23.07
N ARG A 598 19.78 8.27 23.97
CA ARG A 598 20.77 7.22 23.70
C ARG A 598 20.07 5.93 23.31
N LEU A 599 20.28 5.49 22.08
CA LEU A 599 19.80 4.21 21.56
C LEU A 599 20.94 3.19 21.56
N LYS A 600 20.73 2.06 22.24
CA LYS A 600 21.66 0.92 22.27
C LYS A 600 20.91 -0.37 22.00
N GLY A 601 21.01 -0.83 20.76
CA GLY A 601 20.54 -2.14 20.33
C GLY A 601 21.33 -3.27 20.99
N ARG A 602 20.79 -4.49 20.87
CA ARG A 602 21.39 -5.73 21.40
C ARG A 602 21.59 -6.70 20.26
N TYR A 603 22.67 -7.48 20.32
CA TYR A 603 22.84 -8.60 19.41
C TYR A 603 21.72 -9.62 19.64
N GLY A 604 21.11 -10.09 18.54
CA GLY A 604 20.00 -11.05 18.60
C GLY A 604 18.70 -10.47 19.16
N ALA A 605 18.48 -9.16 19.05
CA ALA A 605 17.18 -8.58 19.40
C ALA A 605 16.08 -9.20 18.52
N GLU A 606 14.95 -9.54 19.13
CA GLU A 606 13.77 -9.99 18.40
C GLU A 606 13.17 -8.83 17.58
N LYS A 607 12.63 -9.13 16.40
CA LYS A 607 12.26 -8.15 15.37
C LYS A 607 10.87 -8.43 14.82
N LEU A 608 10.21 -7.39 14.30
CA LEU A 608 8.96 -7.52 13.58
C LEU A 608 9.18 -8.14 12.18
N ALA A 609 10.19 -7.64 11.46
CA ALA A 609 10.69 -8.17 10.19
C ALA A 609 12.22 -8.32 10.20
N ASP A 610 12.78 -9.19 9.35
CA ASP A 610 14.22 -9.54 9.37
C ASP A 610 15.13 -8.32 9.14
N ASN A 611 14.69 -7.36 8.33
CA ASN A 611 15.39 -6.11 8.04
C ASN A 611 15.20 -5.01 9.09
N SER A 612 14.44 -5.22 10.17
CA SER A 612 14.04 -4.15 11.11
C SER A 612 15.21 -3.39 11.74
N GLU A 613 16.30 -4.08 12.08
CA GLU A 613 17.51 -3.42 12.62
C GLU A 613 18.22 -2.54 11.58
N ALA A 614 18.21 -2.97 10.31
CA ALA A 614 18.78 -2.20 9.22
C ALA A 614 17.92 -0.96 8.94
N VAL A 615 16.60 -1.09 8.97
CA VAL A 615 15.65 0.04 8.84
C VAL A 615 15.85 1.04 9.97
N LEU A 616 15.92 0.60 11.23
CA LEU A 616 16.20 1.48 12.37
C LEU A 616 17.56 2.19 12.20
N ALA A 617 18.59 1.47 11.78
CA ALA A 617 19.91 2.06 11.56
C ALA A 617 19.90 3.07 10.41
N ALA A 618 19.20 2.77 9.31
CA ALA A 618 19.05 3.66 8.16
C ALA A 618 18.30 4.95 8.54
N ALA A 619 17.16 4.81 9.23
CA ALA A 619 16.38 5.93 9.74
C ALA A 619 17.18 6.83 10.68
N VAL A 620 18.03 6.25 11.55
CA VAL A 620 18.90 7.07 12.42
C VAL A 620 20.09 7.67 11.68
N LEU A 621 20.58 7.02 10.61
CA LEU A 621 21.67 7.53 9.78
C LEU A 621 21.22 8.70 8.89
N SER A 622 19.98 8.71 8.40
CA SER A 622 19.45 9.84 7.62
C SER A 622 19.41 11.14 8.43
N LEU A 623 19.32 11.04 9.77
CA LEU A 623 19.39 12.18 10.69
C LEU A 623 20.80 12.75 10.90
N ARG A 624 21.81 12.23 10.20
CA ARG A 624 23.14 12.84 10.18
C ARG A 624 23.12 14.05 9.27
N ARG A 625 22.96 15.25 9.84
CA ARG A 625 23.35 16.47 9.13
C ARG A 625 24.86 16.45 8.91
N THR A 626 25.31 16.45 7.65
CA THR A 626 26.69 16.82 7.30
C THR A 626 26.88 18.28 7.67
N ALA A 627 27.83 18.59 8.54
CA ALA A 627 28.29 19.96 8.68
C ALA A 627 28.73 20.45 7.29
N PRO A 628 28.40 21.69 6.87
CA PRO A 628 29.02 22.25 5.68
C PRO A 628 30.53 22.18 5.87
N SER A 629 31.22 21.60 4.88
CA SER A 629 32.68 21.59 4.85
C SER A 629 33.14 23.04 5.03
N PRO A 630 34.07 23.36 5.95
CA PRO A 630 34.63 24.70 5.96
C PRO A 630 35.23 24.93 4.58
N ALA A 631 34.81 26.02 3.93
CA ALA A 631 35.42 26.46 2.69
C ALA A 631 36.94 26.51 2.95
N ARG A 632 37.71 25.76 2.16
CA ARG A 632 39.16 25.98 2.13
C ARG A 632 39.34 27.40 1.60
N VAL A 633 39.87 28.26 2.47
CA VAL A 633 40.29 29.63 2.16
C VAL A 633 41.25 29.62 0.99
#